data_AF-W2PGU8-F1
#
_entry.id   AF-W2PGU8-F1
#
_cell.length_a   1.000
_cell.length_b   1.000
_cell.length_c   1.000
_cell.angle_alpha   90.00
_cell.angle_beta   90.00
_cell.angle_gamma   90.00
#
_symmetry.space_group_name_H-M   'P 1'
#
loop_
_entity.id
_entity.type
_entity.pdbx_description
1 polymer ?
#
loop_
_entity_poly.entity_id
_entity_poly.type
_entity_poly.pdbx_seq_one_letter_code
_entity_poly.pdbx_strand_id
1 'polypeptide(L)'
;MKKMKKKKSNLSCVSYTVCRFKTYQSQPFNALMHVPVLTAAAVVCRGCLSEHGVELLSHVVTGLDEYLNTFSKNWTVSRACEAGISRRGLEYLAARDPTWGEGCNAAYVAVKKNCLHVLQWLNECYPDRTLWGSLQGRCFINTAAERGHFGILKWLHVNRKEGCTVFAMSIVAAHGRLEMVQWLHQNRREGCTKQAMDDAAGNGHLAVVEWLHTNRDEGCTEDAMDDAAGNGHLEVLRFLHEHRSEGCTSTALNLAAAHGHLEVVQWLCANRKEGQVGTALRAATENGHVAVAEWLYDEVRRQQRRSESTIRNAVRAATEAGHGNVAKLLERKLKRQRVE
;
A
#
# COMPACT_ATOMS: atom_id res chain seq x y z
N MET A 1 -61.68 -19.19 15.04
CA MET A 1 -62.15 -19.83 16.30
C MET A 1 -60.97 -20.49 17.01
N LYS A 2 -60.97 -20.38 18.34
CA LYS A 2 -60.14 -21.07 19.37
C LYS A 2 -58.67 -20.64 19.58
N LYS A 3 -58.55 -19.88 20.69
CA LYS A 3 -57.42 -19.44 21.51
C LYS A 3 -56.66 -20.59 22.22
N MET A 4 -55.46 -20.23 22.71
CA MET A 4 -54.80 -20.62 23.98
C MET A 4 -54.14 -22.02 24.03
N LYS A 5 -52.93 -22.24 24.60
CA LYS A 5 -52.39 -21.77 25.89
C LYS A 5 -50.85 -21.96 25.98
N LYS A 6 -50.17 -21.04 26.67
CA LYS A 6 -48.82 -21.20 27.27
C LYS A 6 -48.81 -22.28 28.38
N LYS A 7 -47.66 -22.93 28.61
CA LYS A 7 -47.20 -23.31 29.96
C LYS A 7 -45.66 -23.50 30.04
N LYS A 8 -45.07 -22.89 31.07
CA LYS A 8 -43.68 -23.03 31.57
C LYS A 8 -43.58 -24.21 32.56
N SER A 9 -42.39 -24.80 32.71
CA SER A 9 -41.72 -25.31 33.95
C SER A 9 -40.56 -26.24 33.51
N ASN A 10 -39.27 -25.97 33.73
CA ASN A 10 -38.41 -25.95 34.93
C ASN A 10 -38.24 -27.29 35.69
N LEU A 11 -36.95 -27.73 35.76
CA LEU A 11 -36.27 -28.51 36.83
C LEU A 11 -36.69 -29.99 36.95
N SER A 12 -35.87 -31.00 37.26
CA SER A 12 -34.49 -31.13 37.77
C SER A 12 -34.07 -32.63 37.73
N CYS A 13 -32.79 -32.88 38.03
CA CYS A 13 -32.24 -34.11 38.64
C CYS A 13 -32.24 -35.43 37.86
N VAL A 14 -31.04 -35.89 37.49
CA VAL A 14 -30.68 -37.31 37.61
C VAL A 14 -29.28 -37.40 38.24
N SER A 15 -29.22 -38.09 39.38
CA SER A 15 -28.04 -38.51 40.16
C SER A 15 -27.18 -39.52 39.40
N TYR A 16 -25.94 -39.79 39.86
CA TYR A 16 -25.32 -41.13 40.02
C TYR A 16 -23.84 -40.87 40.42
N THR A 17 -23.48 -41.00 41.69
CA THR A 17 -22.91 -42.19 42.37
C THR A 17 -21.38 -42.24 42.34
N VAL A 18 -20.86 -42.25 43.56
CA VAL A 18 -19.48 -42.43 44.03
C VAL A 18 -18.81 -43.66 43.40
N CYS A 19 -17.57 -43.52 42.94
CA CYS A 19 -16.64 -44.65 42.85
C CYS A 19 -15.19 -44.26 43.15
N ARG A 20 -14.77 -44.66 44.37
CA ARG A 20 -13.45 -45.10 44.85
C ARG A 20 -12.17 -44.59 44.16
N PHE A 21 -11.40 -43.86 44.97
CA PHE A 21 -9.95 -43.74 44.86
C PHE A 21 -9.28 -45.11 44.74
N LYS A 22 -8.46 -45.28 43.69
CA LYS A 22 -7.32 -46.20 43.68
C LYS A 22 -6.06 -45.37 43.51
N THR A 23 -5.20 -45.48 44.51
CA THR A 23 -3.81 -45.04 44.49
C THR A 23 -3.05 -45.78 43.39
N TYR A 24 -2.35 -45.03 42.54
CA TYR A 24 -1.26 -45.57 41.73
C TYR A 24 -0.04 -44.66 41.91
N GLN A 25 1.05 -45.31 42.29
CA GLN A 25 2.36 -44.73 42.52
C GLN A 25 2.97 -44.18 41.22
N SER A 26 3.61 -43.02 41.36
CA SER A 26 4.80 -42.52 40.66
C SER A 26 5.20 -43.17 39.33
N GLN A 27 5.06 -42.43 38.23
CA GLN A 27 6.11 -42.30 37.20
C GLN A 27 6.07 -40.90 36.55
N PRO A 28 7.21 -40.39 36.06
CA PRO A 28 7.42 -38.96 35.80
C PRO A 28 6.94 -38.59 34.40
N PHE A 29 5.92 -37.73 34.31
CA PHE A 29 5.49 -37.18 33.02
C PHE A 29 6.10 -35.80 32.81
N ASN A 30 7.34 -35.83 32.35
CA ASN A 30 7.92 -34.76 31.55
C ASN A 30 7.18 -34.78 30.19
N ALA A 31 6.10 -34.01 30.08
CA ALA A 31 5.51 -33.63 28.82
C ALA A 31 4.97 -32.21 28.97
N LEU A 32 5.79 -31.25 28.54
CA LEU A 32 5.42 -29.87 28.27
C LEU A 32 4.36 -29.84 27.16
N MET A 33 3.14 -30.24 27.50
CA MET A 33 1.95 -29.95 26.74
C MET A 33 1.51 -28.55 27.16
N HIS A 34 1.61 -27.61 26.23
CA HIS A 34 1.19 -26.21 26.37
C HIS A 34 -0.28 -26.16 26.81
N VAL A 35 -0.53 -26.17 28.12
CA VAL A 35 -1.84 -25.83 28.67
C VAL A 35 -2.08 -24.36 28.27
N PRO A 36 -3.18 -24.03 27.57
CA PRO A 36 -3.45 -22.64 27.23
C PRO A 36 -3.39 -21.81 28.51
N VAL A 37 -2.70 -20.67 28.49
CA VAL A 37 -2.42 -19.86 29.69
C VAL A 37 -3.69 -19.56 30.52
N LEU A 38 -4.86 -19.49 29.87
CA LEU A 38 -6.16 -19.36 30.53
C LEU A 38 -6.63 -20.61 31.26
N THR A 39 -6.29 -21.79 30.76
CA THR A 39 -6.64 -23.06 31.39
C THR A 39 -5.84 -23.25 32.68
N ALA A 40 -4.57 -22.85 32.72
CA ALA A 40 -3.80 -22.83 33.96
C ALA A 40 -4.36 -21.82 34.98
N ALA A 41 -4.64 -20.58 34.55
CA ALA A 41 -5.26 -19.56 35.39
C ALA A 41 -6.68 -19.96 35.86
N ALA A 42 -7.49 -20.57 35.00
CA ALA A 42 -8.84 -21.05 35.34
C ALA A 42 -8.81 -22.23 36.31
N VAL A 43 -7.83 -23.13 36.20
CA VAL A 43 -7.63 -24.24 37.16
C VAL A 43 -7.26 -23.68 38.54
N VAL A 44 -6.36 -22.70 38.61
CA VAL A 44 -5.99 -22.05 39.89
C VAL A 44 -7.20 -21.30 40.49
N CYS A 45 -7.96 -20.57 39.68
CA CYS A 45 -9.14 -19.83 40.16
C CYS A 45 -10.31 -20.74 40.60
N ARG A 46 -10.53 -21.88 39.93
CA ARG A 46 -11.63 -22.81 40.27
C ARG A 46 -11.25 -23.91 41.27
N GLY A 47 -9.97 -24.24 41.40
CA GLY A 47 -9.51 -25.31 42.29
C GLY A 47 -8.96 -24.81 43.62
N CYS A 48 -8.29 -23.65 43.62
CA CYS A 48 -7.54 -23.18 44.80
C CYS A 48 -8.20 -22.00 45.51
N LEU A 49 -8.80 -21.06 44.76
CA LEU A 49 -9.39 -19.84 45.34
C LEU A 49 -10.83 -20.05 45.88
N SER A 50 -11.57 -21.05 45.37
CA SER A 50 -12.95 -21.31 45.80
C SER A 50 -13.07 -22.04 47.13
N GLU A 51 -12.04 -22.80 47.55
CA GLU A 51 -12.08 -23.58 48.79
C GLU A 51 -11.48 -22.87 50.01
N HIS A 52 -10.63 -21.85 49.83
CA HIS A 52 -9.81 -21.29 50.91
C HIS A 52 -10.05 -19.82 51.25
N GLY A 53 -11.07 -19.18 50.67
CA GLY A 53 -11.41 -17.79 50.95
C GLY A 53 -10.41 -16.80 50.32
N VAL A 54 -10.91 -15.95 49.43
CA VAL A 54 -10.09 -15.06 48.58
C VAL A 54 -9.20 -14.10 49.39
N GLU A 55 -9.57 -13.79 50.63
CA GLU A 55 -8.84 -12.86 51.51
C GLU A 55 -7.50 -13.41 52.03
N LEU A 56 -7.35 -14.73 52.16
CA LEU A 56 -6.11 -15.37 52.66
C LEU A 56 -5.03 -15.54 51.58
N LEU A 57 -5.40 -15.37 50.30
CA LEU A 57 -4.53 -15.57 49.14
C LEU A 57 -4.40 -14.31 48.27
N SER A 58 -4.50 -13.13 48.89
CA SER A 58 -4.38 -11.83 48.22
C SER A 58 -3.09 -11.69 47.40
N HIS A 59 -1.97 -12.22 47.89
CA HIS A 59 -0.69 -12.22 47.17
C HIS A 59 -0.69 -13.11 45.91
N VAL A 60 -1.47 -14.20 45.89
CA VAL A 60 -1.63 -15.07 44.70
C VAL A 60 -2.55 -14.41 43.68
N VAL A 61 -3.60 -13.74 44.15
CA VAL A 61 -4.48 -12.92 43.30
C VAL A 61 -3.69 -11.77 42.68
N THR A 62 -2.89 -11.05 43.47
CA THR A 62 -1.97 -10.02 42.97
C THR A 62 -0.94 -10.59 42.01
N GLY A 63 -0.39 -11.78 42.27
CA GLY A 63 0.56 -12.45 41.38
C GLY A 63 -0.07 -12.90 40.06
N LEU A 64 -1.32 -13.36 40.08
CA LEU A 64 -2.10 -13.64 38.88
C LEU A 64 -2.44 -12.35 38.13
N ASP A 65 -2.83 -11.30 38.84
CA ASP A 65 -3.09 -9.98 38.27
C ASP A 65 -1.81 -9.37 37.69
N GLU A 66 -0.65 -9.51 38.32
CA GLU A 66 0.68 -9.08 37.82
C GLU A 66 1.13 -9.92 36.61
N TYR A 67 0.95 -11.23 36.67
CA TYR A 67 1.24 -12.16 35.58
C TYR A 67 0.30 -11.94 34.36
N LEU A 68 -0.96 -11.57 34.61
CA LEU A 68 -1.91 -11.15 33.58
C LEU A 68 -1.71 -9.68 33.16
N ASN A 69 -1.14 -8.83 34.02
CA ASN A 69 -0.68 -7.45 33.75
C ASN A 69 0.67 -7.41 33.01
N THR A 70 0.90 -8.34 32.08
CA THR A 70 2.04 -8.28 31.14
C THR A 70 2.03 -7.02 30.26
N PHE A 71 0.92 -6.28 30.24
CA PHE A 71 0.82 -4.96 29.63
C PHE A 71 1.02 -3.86 30.67
N SER A 72 2.13 -3.11 30.53
CA SER A 72 2.38 -1.84 31.23
C SER A 72 1.11 -0.97 31.29
N LYS A 73 0.95 -0.19 32.38
CA LYS A 73 -0.15 0.80 32.54
C LYS A 73 -0.27 1.74 31.33
N ASN A 74 0.81 1.91 30.56
CA ASN A 74 0.86 2.77 29.38
C ASN A 74 0.23 2.15 28.11
N TRP A 75 -0.14 0.88 28.13
CA TRP A 75 -0.86 0.22 27.03
C TRP A 75 -2.34 0.60 27.04
N THR A 76 -2.75 1.36 26.03
CA THR A 76 -4.15 1.68 25.73
C THR A 76 -4.68 0.77 24.63
N VAL A 77 -5.99 0.66 24.49
CA VAL A 77 -6.63 -0.10 23.38
C VAL A 77 -6.20 0.46 22.02
N SER A 78 -6.10 1.79 21.91
CA SER A 78 -5.62 2.48 20.70
C SER A 78 -4.21 2.01 20.33
N ARG A 79 -3.24 2.09 21.26
CA ARG A 79 -1.86 1.61 21.05
C ARG A 79 -1.80 0.10 20.73
N ALA A 80 -2.66 -0.69 21.34
CA ALA A 80 -2.75 -2.13 21.08
C ALA A 80 -3.22 -2.43 19.65
N CYS A 81 -4.20 -1.67 19.15
CA CYS A 81 -4.65 -1.73 17.76
C CYS A 81 -3.53 -1.26 16.81
N GLU A 82 -2.83 -0.17 17.13
CA GLU A 82 -1.71 0.34 16.34
C GLU A 82 -0.54 -0.65 16.24
N ALA A 83 -0.25 -1.35 17.33
CA ALA A 83 0.77 -2.38 17.41
C ALA A 83 0.31 -3.73 16.82
N GLY A 84 -0.97 -3.88 16.50
CA GLY A 84 -1.50 -5.10 15.90
C GLY A 84 -1.41 -6.33 16.81
N ILE A 85 -1.52 -6.16 18.14
CA ILE A 85 -1.36 -7.28 19.08
C ILE A 85 -2.46 -8.34 18.90
N SER A 86 -2.28 -9.51 19.51
CA SER A 86 -3.24 -10.61 19.42
C SER A 86 -4.66 -10.19 19.84
N ARG A 87 -5.68 -10.80 19.23
CA ARG A 87 -7.10 -10.56 19.57
C ARG A 87 -7.37 -10.66 21.08
N ARG A 88 -6.79 -11.67 21.74
CA ARG A 88 -6.94 -11.86 23.18
C ARG A 88 -6.36 -10.68 23.98
N GLY A 89 -5.25 -10.10 23.53
CA GLY A 89 -4.68 -8.90 24.14
C GLY A 89 -5.58 -7.68 23.96
N LEU A 90 -6.21 -7.53 22.80
CA LEU A 90 -7.19 -6.47 22.53
C LEU A 90 -8.43 -6.61 23.44
N GLU A 91 -8.99 -7.81 23.54
CA GLU A 91 -10.14 -8.11 24.40
C GLU A 91 -9.84 -7.83 25.87
N TYR A 92 -8.65 -8.22 26.34
CA TYR A 92 -8.21 -7.92 27.71
C TYR A 92 -8.10 -6.41 27.96
N LEU A 93 -7.43 -5.66 27.07
CA LEU A 93 -7.25 -4.22 27.23
C LEU A 93 -8.58 -3.45 27.14
N ALA A 94 -9.49 -3.87 26.25
CA ALA A 94 -10.81 -3.26 26.14
C ALA A 94 -11.73 -3.58 27.33
N ALA A 95 -11.56 -4.74 27.97
CA ALA A 95 -12.24 -5.05 29.22
C ALA A 95 -11.71 -4.21 30.40
N ARG A 96 -10.41 -3.90 30.41
CA ARG A 96 -9.76 -3.06 31.43
C ARG A 96 -10.18 -1.59 31.34
N ASP A 97 -10.48 -1.09 30.15
CA ASP A 97 -10.95 0.28 29.91
C ASP A 97 -12.24 0.25 29.04
N PRO A 98 -13.43 0.06 29.62
CA PRO A 98 -14.70 0.00 28.86
C PRO A 98 -15.07 1.32 28.14
N THR A 99 -14.49 2.43 28.57
CA THR A 99 -14.75 3.77 28.07
C THR A 99 -13.84 4.18 26.91
N TRP A 100 -12.92 3.31 26.50
CA TRP A 100 -11.91 3.60 25.47
C TRP A 100 -12.51 4.20 24.18
N GLY A 101 -11.97 5.34 23.75
CA GLY A 101 -12.41 6.06 22.54
C GLY A 101 -11.67 5.64 21.27
N GLU A 102 -11.84 6.40 20.19
CA GLU A 102 -11.00 6.33 18.98
C GLU A 102 -11.11 5.05 18.12
N GLY A 103 -12.19 4.28 18.21
CA GLY A 103 -12.39 3.08 17.38
C GLY A 103 -12.18 3.34 15.87
N CYS A 104 -12.60 4.51 15.36
CA CYS A 104 -12.37 4.91 13.96
C CYS A 104 -10.87 5.06 13.63
N ASN A 105 -10.08 5.69 14.52
CA ASN A 105 -8.63 5.81 14.33
C ASN A 105 -7.96 4.44 14.42
N ALA A 106 -8.39 3.59 15.36
CA ALA A 106 -7.90 2.21 15.48
C ALA A 106 -8.15 1.40 14.20
N ALA A 107 -9.34 1.52 13.58
CA ALA A 107 -9.62 0.90 12.28
C ALA A 107 -8.74 1.48 11.17
N TYR A 108 -8.57 2.80 11.11
CA TYR A 108 -7.69 3.42 10.13
C TYR A 108 -6.25 2.90 10.23
N VAL A 109 -5.69 2.85 11.44
CA VAL A 109 -4.33 2.34 11.63
C VAL A 109 -4.26 0.84 11.33
N ALA A 110 -5.26 0.06 11.72
CA ALA A 110 -5.31 -1.36 11.39
C ALA A 110 -5.35 -1.62 9.88
N VAL A 111 -6.09 -0.81 9.11
CA VAL A 111 -6.01 -0.82 7.63
C VAL A 111 -4.58 -0.51 7.21
N LYS A 112 -4.00 0.62 7.63
CA LYS A 112 -2.65 1.05 7.21
C LYS A 112 -1.56 0.02 7.52
N LYS A 113 -1.66 -0.68 8.64
CA LYS A 113 -0.68 -1.67 9.16
C LYS A 113 -0.94 -3.11 8.72
N ASN A 114 -1.97 -3.35 7.91
CA ASN A 114 -2.39 -4.69 7.48
C ASN A 114 -2.87 -5.63 8.62
N CYS A 115 -3.46 -5.07 9.68
CA CYS A 115 -3.93 -5.84 10.83
C CYS A 115 -5.40 -6.25 10.65
N LEU A 116 -5.66 -7.20 9.74
CA LEU A 116 -7.02 -7.69 9.46
C LEU A 116 -7.74 -8.20 10.71
N HIS A 117 -7.05 -8.88 11.62
CA HIS A 117 -7.65 -9.40 12.85
C HIS A 117 -8.14 -8.30 13.79
N VAL A 118 -7.47 -7.13 13.81
CA VAL A 118 -7.92 -5.96 14.56
C VAL A 118 -9.21 -5.41 13.94
N LEU A 119 -9.29 -5.33 12.61
CA LEU A 119 -10.51 -4.88 11.92
C LEU A 119 -11.70 -5.82 12.16
N GLN A 120 -11.46 -7.13 12.12
CA GLN A 120 -12.47 -8.14 12.43
C GLN A 120 -12.97 -7.98 13.86
N TRP A 121 -12.07 -7.87 14.83
CA TRP A 121 -12.42 -7.65 16.23
C TRP A 121 -13.21 -6.35 16.44
N LEU A 122 -12.77 -5.25 15.83
CA LEU A 122 -13.49 -3.97 15.89
C LEU A 122 -14.90 -4.07 15.30
N ASN A 123 -15.07 -4.77 14.17
CA ASN A 123 -16.36 -4.92 13.50
C ASN A 123 -17.31 -5.87 14.26
N GLU A 124 -16.79 -6.92 14.88
CA GLU A 124 -17.58 -7.88 15.65
C GLU A 124 -18.00 -7.34 17.03
N CYS A 125 -17.07 -6.70 17.75
CA CYS A 125 -17.28 -6.32 19.15
C CYS A 125 -17.66 -4.84 19.33
N TYR A 126 -17.24 -3.95 18.43
CA TYR A 126 -17.38 -2.51 18.58
C TYR A 126 -17.78 -1.78 17.28
N PRO A 127 -18.83 -2.23 16.55
CA PRO A 127 -19.22 -1.65 15.25
C PRO A 127 -19.63 -0.17 15.35
N ASP A 128 -20.18 0.26 16.48
CA ASP A 128 -20.62 1.65 16.69
C ASP A 128 -19.45 2.61 16.93
N ARG A 129 -18.31 2.11 17.46
CA ARG A 129 -17.13 2.95 17.79
C ARG A 129 -16.25 3.25 16.59
N THR A 130 -16.36 2.43 15.55
CA THR A 130 -15.53 2.52 14.35
C THR A 130 -16.03 3.55 13.34
N LEU A 131 -17.28 4.03 13.50
CA LEU A 131 -17.89 5.05 12.65
C LEU A 131 -17.73 4.74 11.15
N TRP A 132 -17.95 3.48 10.77
CA TRP A 132 -17.70 3.01 9.41
C TRP A 132 -18.39 3.84 8.31
N GLY A 133 -19.60 4.35 8.59
CA GLY A 133 -20.36 5.20 7.66
C GLY A 133 -19.88 6.65 7.54
N SER A 134 -18.86 7.04 8.33
CA SER A 134 -18.26 8.37 8.27
C SER A 134 -17.48 8.58 6.97
N LEU A 135 -17.14 9.85 6.70
CA LEU A 135 -16.26 10.20 5.57
C LEU A 135 -14.92 9.43 5.66
N GLN A 136 -14.40 9.23 6.87
CA GLN A 136 -13.15 8.50 7.11
C GLN A 136 -13.26 7.02 6.72
N GLY A 137 -14.39 6.37 7.02
CA GLY A 137 -14.59 4.96 6.69
C GLY A 137 -14.65 4.70 5.17
N ARG A 138 -15.13 5.66 4.38
CA ARG A 138 -15.10 5.59 2.90
C ARG A 138 -13.67 5.58 2.34
N CYS A 139 -12.69 6.10 3.09
CA CYS A 139 -11.29 6.13 2.66
C CYS A 139 -10.54 4.82 2.95
N PHE A 140 -11.10 3.87 3.72
CA PHE A 140 -10.37 2.65 4.09
C PHE A 140 -10.01 1.76 2.91
N ILE A 141 -10.89 1.64 1.90
CA ILE A 141 -10.56 0.91 0.68
C ILE A 141 -9.43 1.63 -0.08
N ASN A 142 -9.45 2.96 -0.15
CA ASN A 142 -8.36 3.72 -0.78
C ASN A 142 -7.03 3.52 -0.05
N THR A 143 -7.03 3.56 1.28
CA THR A 143 -5.82 3.30 2.07
C THR A 143 -5.33 1.86 1.92
N ALA A 144 -6.23 0.88 1.87
CA ALA A 144 -5.87 -0.52 1.61
C ALA A 144 -5.30 -0.67 0.18
N ALA A 145 -5.89 0.01 -0.80
CA ALA A 145 -5.43 0.08 -2.18
C ALA A 145 -4.01 0.70 -2.30
N GLU A 146 -3.76 1.83 -1.64
CA GLU A 146 -2.46 2.50 -1.56
C GLU A 146 -1.40 1.57 -0.98
N ARG A 147 -1.72 0.92 0.14
CA ARG A 147 -0.76 0.06 0.85
C ARG A 147 -0.62 -1.35 0.27
N GLY A 148 -1.55 -1.78 -0.59
CA GLY A 148 -1.52 -3.09 -1.23
C GLY A 148 -2.10 -4.21 -0.39
N HIS A 149 -2.90 -3.85 0.61
CA HIS A 149 -3.46 -4.78 1.58
C HIS A 149 -4.70 -5.45 1.01
N PHE A 150 -4.50 -6.32 0.02
CA PHE A 150 -5.58 -6.91 -0.77
C PHE A 150 -6.56 -7.74 0.09
N GLY A 151 -6.06 -8.44 1.12
CA GLY A 151 -6.89 -9.18 2.06
C GLY A 151 -7.86 -8.26 2.83
N ILE A 152 -7.36 -7.12 3.31
CA ILE A 152 -8.19 -6.10 3.96
C ILE A 152 -9.16 -5.48 2.96
N LEU A 153 -8.72 -5.19 1.73
CA LEU A 153 -9.58 -4.62 0.69
C LEU A 153 -10.78 -5.55 0.39
N LYS A 154 -10.52 -6.85 0.17
CA LYS A 154 -11.58 -7.85 -0.04
C LYS A 154 -12.49 -7.96 1.17
N TRP A 155 -11.92 -7.97 2.38
CA TRP A 155 -12.70 -8.05 3.61
C TRP A 155 -13.60 -6.83 3.79
N LEU A 156 -13.08 -5.61 3.55
CA LEU A 156 -13.85 -4.37 3.59
C LEU A 156 -15.01 -4.45 2.59
N HIS A 157 -14.77 -4.86 1.35
CA HIS A 157 -15.84 -5.00 0.36
C HIS A 157 -16.97 -5.95 0.78
N VAL A 158 -16.66 -7.09 1.38
CA VAL A 158 -17.68 -8.07 1.79
C VAL A 158 -18.46 -7.59 3.02
N ASN A 159 -17.79 -6.95 3.98
CA ASN A 159 -18.37 -6.65 5.28
C ASN A 159 -18.92 -5.22 5.39
N ARG A 160 -18.54 -4.34 4.46
CA ARG A 160 -18.84 -2.91 4.48
C ARG A 160 -19.64 -2.53 3.23
N LYS A 161 -20.62 -1.64 3.40
CA LYS A 161 -21.42 -1.11 2.29
C LYS A 161 -20.86 0.19 1.74
N GLU A 162 -19.89 0.75 2.45
CA GLU A 162 -19.25 2.00 2.09
C GLU A 162 -18.54 1.87 0.73
N GLY A 163 -18.74 2.90 -0.09
CA GLY A 163 -18.06 3.07 -1.37
C GLY A 163 -16.54 3.21 -1.21
N CYS A 164 -15.83 3.10 -2.32
CA CYS A 164 -14.50 3.69 -2.47
C CYS A 164 -14.69 4.91 -3.38
N THR A 165 -13.62 5.64 -3.64
CA THR A 165 -13.65 6.66 -4.70
C THR A 165 -12.99 6.10 -5.96
N VAL A 166 -13.12 6.83 -7.07
CA VAL A 166 -12.41 6.52 -8.33
C VAL A 166 -10.89 6.41 -8.13
N PHE A 167 -10.35 7.03 -7.08
CA PHE A 167 -8.93 6.99 -6.74
C PHE A 167 -8.44 5.60 -6.37
N ALA A 168 -9.29 4.69 -5.87
CA ALA A 168 -8.84 3.36 -5.46
C ALA A 168 -8.18 2.61 -6.63
N MET A 169 -8.81 2.61 -7.81
CA MET A 169 -8.26 1.93 -8.98
C MET A 169 -7.05 2.68 -9.54
N SER A 170 -7.08 4.01 -9.60
CA SER A 170 -5.92 4.81 -10.06
C SER A 170 -4.68 4.56 -9.18
N ILE A 171 -4.83 4.56 -7.86
CA ILE A 171 -3.73 4.28 -6.92
C ILE A 171 -3.18 2.87 -7.12
N VAL A 172 -4.05 1.87 -7.28
CA VAL A 172 -3.63 0.48 -7.50
C VAL A 172 -2.89 0.34 -8.84
N ALA A 173 -3.35 1.05 -9.87
CA ALA A 173 -2.73 1.07 -11.18
C ALA A 173 -1.34 1.72 -11.15
N ALA A 174 -1.22 2.86 -10.45
CA ALA A 174 0.05 3.56 -10.21
C ALA A 174 1.10 2.69 -9.50
N HIS A 175 0.68 1.70 -8.70
CA HIS A 175 1.57 0.75 -8.03
C HIS A 175 1.76 -0.58 -8.79
N GLY A 176 1.21 -0.71 -9.99
CA GLY A 176 1.41 -1.89 -10.84
C GLY A 176 0.70 -3.16 -10.36
N ARG A 177 -0.27 -3.03 -9.47
CA ARG A 177 -0.94 -4.18 -8.82
C ARG A 177 -2.10 -4.71 -9.67
N LEU A 178 -1.76 -5.33 -10.81
CA LEU A 178 -2.73 -5.79 -11.82
C LEU A 178 -3.89 -6.62 -11.23
N GLU A 179 -3.61 -7.58 -10.36
CA GLU A 179 -4.66 -8.42 -9.75
C GLU A 179 -5.69 -7.59 -8.96
N MET A 180 -5.23 -6.56 -8.26
CA MET A 180 -6.10 -5.66 -7.52
C MET A 180 -6.89 -4.75 -8.48
N VAL A 181 -6.31 -4.31 -9.60
CA VAL A 181 -7.02 -3.56 -10.65
C VAL A 181 -8.18 -4.40 -11.21
N GLN A 182 -7.87 -5.64 -11.62
CA GLN A 182 -8.85 -6.58 -12.16
C GLN A 182 -9.97 -6.85 -11.15
N TRP A 183 -9.61 -7.06 -9.89
CA TRP A 183 -10.59 -7.31 -8.85
C TRP A 183 -11.48 -6.09 -8.58
N LEU A 184 -10.89 -4.88 -8.51
CA LEU A 184 -11.67 -3.65 -8.34
C LEU A 184 -12.63 -3.47 -9.52
N HIS A 185 -12.19 -3.70 -10.75
CA HIS A 185 -13.04 -3.60 -11.94
C HIS A 185 -14.23 -4.58 -11.91
N GLN A 186 -14.00 -5.83 -11.51
CA GLN A 186 -15.05 -6.85 -11.48
C GLN A 186 -16.06 -6.66 -10.34
N ASN A 187 -15.62 -6.10 -9.21
CA ASN A 187 -16.42 -6.08 -7.97
C ASN A 187 -16.94 -4.69 -7.59
N ARG A 188 -16.49 -3.62 -8.28
CA ARG A 188 -16.81 -2.21 -7.96
C ARG A 188 -17.30 -1.47 -9.20
N ARG A 189 -18.12 -0.43 -8.98
CA ARG A 189 -18.76 0.33 -10.06
C ARG A 189 -18.23 1.76 -10.18
N GLU A 190 -17.41 2.19 -9.24
CA GLU A 190 -16.84 3.54 -9.20
C GLU A 190 -15.93 3.82 -10.40
N GLY A 191 -15.23 2.79 -10.90
CA GLY A 191 -14.32 2.93 -12.02
C GLY A 191 -13.02 3.66 -11.67
N CYS A 192 -12.48 4.39 -12.64
CA CYS A 192 -11.23 5.14 -12.56
C CYS A 192 -11.31 6.39 -13.42
N THR A 193 -10.26 7.21 -13.38
CA THR A 193 -10.06 8.34 -14.31
C THR A 193 -8.88 8.05 -15.23
N LYS A 194 -8.62 8.94 -16.21
CA LYS A 194 -7.44 8.89 -17.10
C LYS A 194 -6.12 8.72 -16.33
N GLN A 195 -6.06 9.34 -15.15
CA GLN A 195 -4.95 9.25 -14.22
C GLN A 195 -4.52 7.81 -13.91
N ALA A 196 -5.42 6.82 -13.96
CA ALA A 196 -5.04 5.43 -13.75
C ALA A 196 -4.06 4.92 -14.81
N MET A 197 -4.27 5.28 -16.08
CA MET A 197 -3.37 4.90 -17.17
C MET A 197 -2.14 5.80 -17.20
N ASP A 198 -2.30 7.11 -16.94
CA ASP A 198 -1.20 8.07 -16.86
C ASP A 198 -0.20 7.65 -15.78
N ASP A 199 -0.65 7.43 -14.54
CA ASP A 199 0.21 7.04 -13.43
C ASP A 199 0.81 5.63 -13.65
N ALA A 200 0.06 4.69 -14.21
CA ALA A 200 0.60 3.36 -14.52
C ALA A 200 1.70 3.43 -15.59
N ALA A 201 1.53 4.30 -16.59
CA ALA A 201 2.50 4.51 -17.65
C ALA A 201 3.77 5.20 -17.12
N GLY A 202 3.59 6.28 -16.35
CA GLY A 202 4.67 7.01 -15.71
C GLY A 202 5.50 6.15 -14.75
N ASN A 203 4.91 5.13 -14.11
CA ASN A 203 5.61 4.18 -13.25
C ASN A 203 6.05 2.88 -13.97
N GLY A 204 5.88 2.79 -15.29
CA GLY A 204 6.44 1.69 -16.09
C GLY A 204 5.66 0.38 -16.02
N HIS A 205 4.40 0.41 -15.58
CA HIS A 205 3.57 -0.77 -15.38
C HIS A 205 2.83 -1.20 -16.64
N LEU A 206 3.58 -1.67 -17.65
CA LEU A 206 3.04 -2.06 -18.97
C LEU A 206 1.83 -2.99 -18.88
N ALA A 207 1.89 -4.05 -18.07
CA ALA A 207 0.78 -5.01 -17.94
C ALA A 207 -0.51 -4.35 -17.42
N VAL A 208 -0.41 -3.31 -16.59
CA VAL A 208 -1.56 -2.53 -16.13
C VAL A 208 -2.05 -1.61 -17.26
N VAL A 209 -1.15 -0.96 -17.99
CA VAL A 209 -1.49 -0.09 -19.13
C VAL A 209 -2.22 -0.89 -20.23
N GLU A 210 -1.70 -2.05 -20.63
CA GLU A 210 -2.34 -2.96 -21.60
C GLU A 210 -3.73 -3.40 -21.13
N TRP A 211 -3.84 -3.75 -19.85
CA TRP A 211 -5.10 -4.19 -19.27
C TRP A 211 -6.12 -3.06 -19.21
N LEU A 212 -5.73 -1.86 -18.76
CA LEU A 212 -6.59 -0.69 -18.74
C LEU A 212 -7.02 -0.31 -20.16
N HIS A 213 -6.11 -0.32 -21.13
CA HIS A 213 -6.42 -0.05 -22.53
C HIS A 213 -7.48 -1.00 -23.10
N THR A 214 -7.38 -2.30 -22.76
CA THR A 214 -8.26 -3.34 -23.32
C THR A 214 -9.62 -3.40 -22.63
N ASN A 215 -9.71 -3.04 -21.35
CA ASN A 215 -10.89 -3.30 -20.52
C ASN A 215 -11.61 -2.01 -20.06
N ARG A 216 -11.10 -0.83 -20.41
CA ARG A 216 -11.60 0.46 -19.92
C ARG A 216 -11.58 1.51 -21.03
N ASP A 217 -12.60 2.38 -21.02
CA ASP A 217 -12.82 3.39 -22.06
C ASP A 217 -12.30 4.79 -21.67
N GLU A 218 -11.84 5.00 -20.42
CA GLU A 218 -11.38 6.32 -19.97
C GLU A 218 -10.18 6.86 -20.77
N GLY A 219 -9.30 5.98 -21.22
CA GLY A 219 -8.07 6.33 -21.95
C GLY A 219 -7.01 6.97 -21.05
N CYS A 220 -6.16 7.80 -21.66
CA CYS A 220 -5.07 8.52 -21.00
C CYS A 220 -5.05 10.01 -21.42
N THR A 221 -4.06 10.75 -20.93
CA THR A 221 -3.65 12.07 -21.43
C THR A 221 -2.27 11.96 -22.10
N GLU A 222 -1.72 13.11 -22.51
CA GLU A 222 -0.33 13.22 -22.99
C GLU A 222 0.68 12.91 -21.86
N ASP A 223 0.28 13.06 -20.59
CA ASP A 223 1.12 12.81 -19.41
C ASP A 223 1.60 11.34 -19.38
N ALA A 224 0.79 10.39 -19.86
CA ALA A 224 1.17 8.99 -19.92
C ALA A 224 2.48 8.76 -20.71
N MET A 225 2.61 9.39 -21.88
CA MET A 225 3.84 9.27 -22.68
C MET A 225 4.94 10.20 -22.16
N ASP A 226 4.59 11.40 -21.69
CA ASP A 226 5.57 12.35 -21.15
C ASP A 226 6.28 11.79 -19.91
N ASP A 227 5.54 11.22 -18.96
CA ASP A 227 6.08 10.63 -17.73
C ASP A 227 6.77 9.29 -18.01
N ALA A 228 6.22 8.43 -18.88
CA ALA A 228 6.90 7.21 -19.29
C ALA A 228 8.25 7.51 -19.96
N ALA A 229 8.33 8.58 -20.74
CA ALA A 229 9.59 9.04 -21.32
C ALA A 229 10.56 9.57 -20.26
N GLY A 230 10.07 10.44 -19.38
CA GLY A 230 10.85 11.01 -18.29
C GLY A 230 11.42 9.99 -17.33
N ASN A 231 10.73 8.86 -17.12
CA ASN A 231 11.17 7.78 -16.23
C ASN A 231 11.83 6.60 -16.96
N GLY A 232 12.03 6.70 -18.28
CA GLY A 232 12.81 5.72 -19.04
C GLY A 232 12.07 4.43 -19.42
N HIS A 233 10.73 4.46 -19.42
CA HIS A 233 9.88 3.29 -19.67
C HIS A 233 9.59 3.11 -21.17
N LEU A 234 10.61 2.70 -21.94
CA LEU A 234 10.53 2.56 -23.39
C LEU A 234 9.41 1.62 -23.88
N GLU A 235 9.21 0.48 -23.24
CA GLU A 235 8.17 -0.48 -23.67
C GLU A 235 6.75 0.08 -23.49
N VAL A 236 6.52 0.85 -22.42
CA VAL A 236 5.24 1.57 -22.24
C VAL A 236 5.06 2.62 -23.33
N LEU A 237 6.10 3.40 -23.64
CA LEU A 237 6.07 4.38 -24.72
C LEU A 237 5.71 3.77 -26.08
N ARG A 238 6.32 2.63 -26.41
CA ARG A 238 6.05 1.89 -27.66
C ARG A 238 4.60 1.44 -27.70
N PHE A 239 4.12 0.83 -26.62
CA PHE A 239 2.73 0.39 -26.54
C PHE A 239 1.76 1.57 -26.73
N LEU A 240 1.95 2.67 -25.99
CA LEU A 240 1.10 3.86 -26.10
C LEU A 240 1.15 4.46 -27.51
N HIS A 241 2.32 4.54 -28.13
CA HIS A 241 2.45 5.05 -29.50
C HIS A 241 1.71 4.21 -30.54
N GLU A 242 1.73 2.89 -30.39
CA GLU A 242 1.09 1.96 -31.33
C GLU A 242 -0.43 1.91 -31.15
N HIS A 243 -0.94 2.07 -29.92
CA HIS A 243 -2.33 1.78 -29.57
C HIS A 243 -3.16 3.00 -29.14
N ARG A 244 -2.53 4.17 -28.93
CA ARG A 244 -3.19 5.40 -28.48
C ARG A 244 -2.95 6.55 -29.45
N SER A 245 -3.88 7.52 -29.45
CA SER A 245 -3.86 8.67 -30.35
C SER A 245 -3.54 9.98 -29.64
N GLU A 246 -3.54 10.00 -28.30
CA GLU A 246 -3.26 11.16 -27.48
C GLU A 246 -1.87 11.73 -27.74
N GLY A 247 -0.87 10.86 -27.87
CA GLY A 247 0.49 11.27 -28.13
C GLY A 247 1.22 11.79 -26.89
N CYS A 248 2.12 12.75 -27.11
CA CYS A 248 3.06 13.27 -26.11
C CYS A 248 3.36 14.73 -26.43
N THR A 249 3.90 15.49 -25.48
CA THR A 249 4.33 16.87 -25.71
C THR A 249 5.84 16.96 -25.92
N SER A 250 6.35 18.19 -26.04
CA SER A 250 7.80 18.42 -26.02
C SER A 250 8.46 18.02 -24.68
N THR A 251 7.66 17.83 -23.62
CA THR A 251 8.10 17.43 -22.29
C THR A 251 8.70 16.03 -22.30
N ALA A 252 8.13 15.06 -23.03
CA ALA A 252 8.67 13.71 -23.17
C ALA A 252 10.17 13.70 -23.52
N LEU A 253 10.54 14.41 -24.59
CA LEU A 253 11.93 14.43 -25.06
C LEU A 253 12.85 15.17 -24.07
N ASN A 254 12.37 16.27 -23.50
CA ASN A 254 13.14 17.07 -22.55
C ASN A 254 13.41 16.31 -21.25
N LEU A 255 12.40 15.65 -20.67
CA LEU A 255 12.55 14.84 -19.44
C LEU A 255 13.42 13.61 -19.68
N ALA A 256 13.21 12.88 -20.78
CA ALA A 256 14.06 11.75 -21.14
C ALA A 256 15.53 12.17 -21.27
N ALA A 257 15.78 13.36 -21.83
CA ALA A 257 17.13 13.91 -21.94
C ALA A 257 17.69 14.39 -20.59
N ALA A 258 16.86 15.05 -19.77
CA ALA A 258 17.21 15.55 -18.44
C ALA A 258 17.51 14.45 -17.43
N HIS A 259 16.95 13.25 -17.61
CA HIS A 259 17.17 12.08 -16.75
C HIS A 259 18.11 11.02 -17.36
N GLY A 260 18.62 11.27 -18.58
CA GLY A 260 19.67 10.46 -19.17
C GLY A 260 19.20 9.18 -19.87
N HIS A 261 17.92 9.09 -20.24
CA HIS A 261 17.33 7.92 -20.91
C HIS A 261 17.61 7.92 -22.41
N LEU A 262 18.85 7.57 -22.80
CA LEU A 262 19.32 7.60 -24.19
C LEU A 262 18.43 6.83 -25.16
N GLU A 263 18.02 5.60 -24.82
CA GLU A 263 17.20 4.76 -25.70
C GLU A 263 15.83 5.40 -25.97
N VAL A 264 15.23 6.01 -24.94
CA VAL A 264 13.98 6.76 -25.06
C VAL A 264 14.17 8.00 -25.95
N VAL A 265 15.25 8.75 -25.75
CA VAL A 265 15.57 9.94 -26.58
C VAL A 265 15.71 9.55 -28.04
N GLN A 266 16.46 8.49 -28.33
CA GLN A 266 16.63 7.97 -29.70
C GLN A 266 15.30 7.57 -30.31
N TRP A 267 14.48 6.84 -29.56
CA TRP A 267 13.19 6.38 -30.02
C TRP A 267 12.22 7.54 -30.28
N LEU A 268 12.16 8.53 -29.38
CA LEU A 268 11.31 9.73 -29.53
C LEU A 268 11.72 10.55 -30.76
N CYS A 269 13.02 10.78 -30.97
CA CYS A 269 13.50 11.52 -32.15
C CYS A 269 13.21 10.79 -33.47
N ALA A 270 13.13 9.46 -33.47
CA ALA A 270 12.84 8.68 -34.66
C ALA A 270 11.33 8.61 -34.98
N ASN A 271 10.47 8.58 -33.96
CA ASN A 271 9.04 8.27 -34.12
C ASN A 271 8.09 9.45 -33.84
N ARG A 272 8.58 10.53 -33.22
CA ARG A 272 7.78 11.67 -32.74
C ARG A 272 8.37 13.00 -33.23
N LYS A 273 7.55 14.06 -33.26
CA LYS A 273 7.90 15.37 -33.86
C LYS A 273 7.71 16.55 -32.90
N GLU A 274 7.16 16.30 -31.72
CA GLU A 274 6.73 17.31 -30.75
C GLU A 274 7.92 17.94 -29.99
N GLY A 275 9.01 17.19 -29.83
CA GLY A 275 10.22 17.62 -29.13
C GLY A 275 11.22 18.37 -30.01
N GLN A 276 11.92 19.35 -29.41
CA GLN A 276 13.02 20.07 -30.07
C GLN A 276 14.38 19.58 -29.56
N VAL A 277 15.20 19.05 -30.46
CA VAL A 277 16.51 18.45 -30.15
C VAL A 277 17.46 19.44 -29.45
N GLY A 278 17.40 20.73 -29.78
CA GLY A 278 18.22 21.76 -29.13
C GLY A 278 17.89 21.98 -27.66
N THR A 279 16.60 21.97 -27.31
CA THR A 279 16.14 22.10 -25.91
C THR A 279 16.49 20.84 -25.12
N ALA A 280 16.31 19.66 -25.73
CA ALA A 280 16.71 18.38 -25.14
C ALA A 280 18.23 18.32 -24.91
N LEU A 281 19.03 18.82 -25.86
CA LEU A 281 20.49 18.89 -25.71
C LEU A 281 20.86 19.73 -24.50
N ARG A 282 20.23 20.92 -24.35
CA ARG A 282 20.43 21.75 -23.16
C ARG A 282 20.09 21.00 -21.88
N ALA A 283 18.93 20.35 -21.81
CA ALA A 283 18.50 19.60 -20.64
C ALA A 283 19.46 18.46 -20.27
N ALA A 284 19.95 17.68 -21.25
CA ALA A 284 20.96 16.65 -21.01
C ALA A 284 22.29 17.23 -20.49
N THR A 285 22.69 18.41 -21.00
CA THR A 285 23.92 19.08 -20.57
C THR A 285 23.83 19.69 -19.17
N GLU A 286 22.67 20.27 -18.82
CA GLU A 286 22.39 20.83 -17.50
C GLU A 286 22.37 19.75 -16.40
N ASN A 287 22.05 18.51 -16.75
CA ASN A 287 22.02 17.38 -15.81
C ASN A 287 23.22 16.42 -15.96
N GLY A 288 24.18 16.75 -16.83
CA GLY A 288 25.46 16.02 -16.90
C GLY A 288 25.40 14.67 -17.65
N HIS A 289 24.36 14.41 -18.44
CA HIS A 289 24.18 13.15 -19.16
C HIS A 289 25.03 13.09 -20.44
N VAL A 290 26.29 12.68 -20.29
CA VAL A 290 27.31 12.62 -21.36
C VAL A 290 26.82 11.91 -22.62
N ALA A 291 26.30 10.68 -22.51
CA ALA A 291 25.92 9.87 -23.66
C ALA A 291 24.74 10.48 -24.44
N VAL A 292 23.76 11.04 -23.73
CA VAL A 292 22.62 11.73 -24.33
C VAL A 292 23.06 13.04 -24.99
N ALA A 293 23.88 13.83 -24.31
CA ALA A 293 24.41 15.08 -24.85
C ALA A 293 25.27 14.85 -26.10
N GLU A 294 26.08 13.79 -26.11
CA GLU A 294 26.87 13.41 -27.29
C GLU A 294 25.99 13.05 -28.48
N TRP A 295 24.99 12.21 -28.27
CA TRP A 295 24.08 11.78 -29.32
C TRP A 295 23.23 12.96 -29.85
N LEU A 296 22.66 13.78 -28.95
CA LEU A 296 21.87 14.94 -29.32
C LEU A 296 22.72 16.01 -30.03
N TYR A 297 24.01 16.14 -29.72
CA TYR A 297 24.91 17.02 -30.47
C TYR A 297 24.99 16.61 -31.95
N ASP A 298 25.20 15.32 -32.21
CA ASP A 298 25.32 14.80 -33.57
C ASP A 298 23.98 14.98 -34.32
N GLU A 299 22.84 14.79 -33.64
CA GLU A 299 21.51 14.97 -34.21
C GLU A 299 21.16 16.44 -34.49
N VAL A 300 21.47 17.37 -33.58
CA VAL A 300 21.30 18.83 -33.80
C VAL A 300 22.09 19.28 -35.04
N ARG A 301 23.30 18.75 -35.23
CA ARG A 301 24.13 19.05 -36.40
C ARG A 301 23.53 18.52 -37.69
N ARG A 302 22.94 17.32 -37.65
CA ARG A 302 22.26 16.72 -38.79
C ARG A 302 21.05 17.55 -39.23
N GLN A 303 20.27 18.08 -38.28
CA GLN A 303 19.05 18.82 -38.57
C GLN A 303 19.29 20.30 -38.94
N GLN A 304 20.34 20.94 -38.39
CA GLN A 304 20.53 22.38 -38.52
C GLN A 304 21.96 22.76 -38.93
N ARG A 305 22.12 23.21 -40.18
CA ARG A 305 23.39 23.69 -40.74
C ARG A 305 23.97 24.95 -40.06
N ARG A 306 23.17 25.65 -39.23
CA ARG A 306 23.55 26.85 -38.43
C ARG A 306 23.28 26.68 -36.92
N SER A 307 23.58 25.52 -36.35
CA SER A 307 23.32 25.17 -34.93
C SER A 307 24.39 25.61 -33.91
N GLU A 308 25.35 26.44 -34.30
CA GLU A 308 26.48 26.78 -33.42
C GLU A 308 26.03 27.55 -32.16
N SER A 309 25.02 28.42 -32.25
CA SER A 309 24.47 29.13 -31.08
C SER A 309 23.82 28.17 -30.07
N THR A 310 23.04 27.19 -30.55
CA THR A 310 22.42 26.15 -29.72
C THR A 310 23.47 25.35 -28.97
N ILE A 311 24.52 24.91 -29.68
CA ILE A 311 25.62 24.15 -29.09
C ILE A 311 26.39 24.99 -28.06
N ARG A 312 26.70 26.25 -28.36
CA ARG A 312 27.37 27.15 -27.41
C ARG A 312 26.53 27.39 -26.15
N ASN A 313 25.21 27.55 -26.32
CA ASN A 313 24.28 27.67 -25.19
C ASN A 313 24.31 26.41 -24.31
N ALA A 314 24.35 25.22 -24.92
CA ALA A 314 24.46 23.95 -24.19
C ALA A 314 25.81 23.77 -23.47
N VAL A 315 26.92 24.19 -24.08
CA VAL A 315 28.25 24.23 -23.43
C VAL A 315 28.24 25.15 -22.21
N ARG A 316 27.65 26.35 -22.33
CA ARG A 316 27.50 27.29 -21.22
C ARG A 316 26.67 26.67 -20.09
N ALA A 317 25.53 26.07 -20.43
CA ALA A 317 24.64 25.43 -19.45
C ALA A 317 25.34 24.29 -18.69
N ALA A 318 26.10 23.43 -19.38
CA ALA A 318 26.94 22.41 -18.73
C ALA A 318 27.96 23.01 -17.77
N THR A 319 28.56 24.14 -18.13
CA THR A 319 29.59 24.81 -17.32
C THR A 319 28.97 25.44 -16.06
N GLU A 320 27.84 26.13 -16.22
CA GLU A 320 27.08 26.75 -15.13
C GLU A 320 26.56 25.69 -14.13
N ALA A 321 26.15 24.51 -14.63
CA ALA A 321 25.72 23.39 -13.80
C ALA A 321 26.87 22.56 -13.18
N GLY A 322 28.14 22.87 -13.50
CA GLY A 322 29.31 22.17 -12.96
C GLY A 322 29.68 20.86 -13.68
N HIS A 323 29.06 20.54 -14.82
CA HIS A 323 29.31 19.36 -15.63
C HIS A 323 30.43 19.57 -16.65
N GLY A 324 31.64 19.84 -16.14
CA GLY A 324 32.81 20.18 -16.97
C GLY A 324 33.26 19.08 -17.94
N ASN A 325 32.93 17.81 -17.68
CA ASN A 325 33.16 16.69 -18.61
C ASN A 325 32.31 16.84 -19.89
N VAL A 326 31.02 17.17 -19.75
CA VAL A 326 30.10 17.39 -20.88
C VAL A 326 30.49 18.64 -21.65
N ALA A 327 30.81 19.74 -20.95
CA ALA A 327 31.27 20.98 -21.59
C ALA A 327 32.55 20.73 -22.45
N LYS A 328 33.56 20.06 -21.87
CA LYS A 328 34.80 19.70 -22.58
C LYS A 328 34.54 18.80 -23.79
N LEU A 329 33.60 17.86 -23.70
CA LEU A 329 33.23 17.00 -24.82
C LEU A 329 32.69 17.81 -25.99
N LEU A 330 31.68 18.65 -25.72
CA LEU A 330 31.03 19.46 -26.74
C LEU A 330 31.98 20.50 -27.36
N GLU A 331 32.86 21.11 -26.55
CA GLU A 331 33.90 22.01 -27.05
C GLU A 331 34.91 21.29 -27.95
N ARG A 332 35.34 20.08 -27.59
CA ARG A 332 36.25 19.27 -28.42
C ARG A 332 35.62 18.95 -29.76
N LYS A 333 34.34 18.54 -29.78
CA LYS A 333 33.61 18.31 -31.02
C LYS A 333 33.47 19.59 -31.86
N LEU A 334 33.18 20.73 -31.22
CA LEU A 334 33.10 22.03 -31.91
C LEU A 334 34.45 22.48 -32.51
N LYS A 335 35.57 22.22 -31.83
CA LYS A 335 36.92 22.57 -32.30
C LYS A 335 37.38 21.70 -33.46
N ARG A 336 37.19 20.38 -33.41
CA ARG A 336 37.56 19.46 -34.50
C ARG A 336 36.94 19.88 -35.83
N GLN A 337 35.69 20.33 -35.80
CA GLN A 337 35.00 20.83 -36.99
C GLN A 337 35.52 22.15 -37.57
N ARG A 338 36.30 22.96 -36.84
CA ARG A 338 36.90 24.16 -37.43
C ARG A 338 38.16 23.84 -38.26
N VAL A 339 38.67 22.62 -38.11
CA VAL A 339 39.94 22.17 -38.69
C VAL A 339 39.70 21.27 -39.92
N GLU A 340 38.52 20.65 -40.02
CA GLU A 340 38.03 19.87 -41.18
C GLU A 340 37.30 20.77 -42.20
#